data_AF-A0A7S1HHB6-F1
#
_entry.id   AF-A0A7S1HHB6-F1
#
_cell.length_a   1.000
_cell.length_b   1.000
_cell.length_c   1.000
_cell.angle_alpha   90.00
_cell.angle_beta   90.00
_cell.angle_gamma   90.00
#
_symmetry.space_group_name_H-M   'P 1'
#
loop_
_entity.id
_entity.type
_entity.pdbx_description
1 polymer ?
#
loop_
_entity_poly.entity_id
_entity_poly.type
_entity_poly.pdbx_seq_one_letter_code
_entity_poly.pdbx_strand_id
1 'polypeptide(L)'
;FIDQLTGYRRDLMTFETLELVQPYVSHPLFTVEAAKKASPLGAALAMWVRSVVAYKELALTLRPKTLVMEQKHDAYLVVAKQLVNAQEELDYAQSDVDSLQAEFEEAFAQKKRLQDETESTKRRMVAATALLEALEGEKAR
;
A
#
# COMPACT_ATOMS: atom_id res chain seq x y z
N PHE A 1 5.90 16.71 -45.96
CA PHE A 1 7.20 16.21 -45.48
C PHE A 1 7.39 16.49 -43.99
N ILE A 2 7.42 17.75 -43.54
CA ILE A 2 7.58 18.08 -42.10
C ILE A 2 6.47 17.47 -41.24
N ASP A 3 5.21 17.53 -41.68
CA ASP A 3 4.08 16.92 -40.95
C ASP A 3 4.18 15.39 -40.84
N GLN A 4 4.85 14.74 -41.80
CA GLN A 4 5.10 13.30 -41.75
C GLN A 4 6.22 12.96 -40.76
N LEU A 5 7.21 13.84 -40.60
CA LEU A 5 8.29 13.69 -39.62
C LEU A 5 7.81 13.93 -38.18
N THR A 6 6.92 14.90 -37.98
CA THR A 6 6.32 15.18 -36.66
C THR A 6 5.31 14.10 -36.26
N GLY A 7 4.53 13.58 -37.22
CA GLY A 7 3.63 12.46 -37.03
C GLY A 7 4.30 11.07 -37.00
N TYR A 8 5.62 11.00 -37.20
CA TYR A 8 6.33 9.72 -37.27
C TYR A 8 6.31 8.99 -35.93
N ARG A 9 5.67 7.81 -35.92
CA ARG A 9 5.62 6.92 -34.77
C ARG A 9 6.94 6.16 -34.64
N ARG A 10 7.88 6.76 -33.90
CA ARG A 10 9.23 6.23 -33.62
C ARG A 10 9.23 4.81 -33.05
N ASP A 11 8.16 4.41 -32.36
CA ASP A 11 8.01 3.06 -31.80
C ASP A 11 7.82 1.95 -32.86
N LEU A 12 7.27 2.31 -34.03
CA LEU A 12 6.96 1.38 -35.12
C LEU A 12 8.18 1.04 -36.00
N MET A 13 9.32 1.71 -35.80
CA MET A 13 10.56 1.38 -36.50
C MET A 13 10.92 -0.09 -36.21
N THR A 14 11.11 -0.91 -37.25
CA THR A 14 11.48 -2.32 -37.08
C THR A 14 12.97 -2.47 -36.77
N PHE A 15 13.39 -3.65 -36.30
CA PHE A 15 14.80 -3.90 -36.00
C PHE A 15 15.65 -3.90 -37.29
N GLU A 16 15.12 -4.44 -38.37
CA GLU A 16 15.76 -4.46 -39.69
C GLU A 16 16.00 -3.04 -40.22
N THR A 17 15.05 -2.13 -39.97
CA THR A 17 15.20 -0.72 -40.35
C THR A 17 16.29 -0.04 -39.51
N LEU A 18 16.40 -0.40 -38.22
CA LEU A 18 17.45 0.13 -37.34
C LEU A 18 18.83 -0.34 -37.80
N GLU A 19 18.98 -1.64 -38.02
CA GLU A 19 20.23 -2.26 -38.48
C GLU A 19 20.69 -1.69 -39.82
N LEU A 20 19.76 -1.45 -40.75
CA LEU A 20 20.08 -0.86 -42.05
C LEU A 20 20.56 0.59 -41.93
N VAL A 21 19.98 1.38 -41.02
CA VAL A 21 20.28 2.82 -40.87
C VAL A 21 21.53 3.07 -40.02
N GLN A 22 21.86 2.17 -39.10
CA GLN A 22 22.91 2.35 -38.11
C GLN A 22 24.34 2.57 -38.69
N PRO A 23 24.77 1.86 -39.76
CA PRO A 23 26.06 2.13 -40.40
C PRO A 23 26.17 3.54 -40.99
N TYR A 24 25.06 4.07 -41.53
CA TYR A 24 25.03 5.42 -42.11
C TYR A 24 25.07 6.50 -41.04
N VAL A 25 24.35 6.29 -39.93
CA VAL A 25 24.30 7.24 -38.82
C VAL A 25 25.58 7.25 -37.99
N SER A 26 26.28 6.12 -37.93
CA SER A 26 27.57 5.97 -37.25
C SER A 26 28.75 6.44 -38.11
N HIS A 27 28.50 6.76 -39.39
CA HIS A 27 29.55 7.17 -40.31
C HIS A 27 30.16 8.52 -39.88
N PRO A 28 31.50 8.69 -39.91
CA PRO A 28 32.17 9.93 -39.47
C PRO A 28 31.75 11.19 -40.24
N LEU A 29 31.23 11.05 -41.46
CA LEU A 29 30.71 12.16 -42.27
C LEU A 29 29.26 12.53 -41.92
N PHE A 30 28.53 11.69 -41.19
CA PHE A 30 27.15 11.94 -40.77
C PHE A 30 27.12 12.73 -39.46
N THR A 31 27.68 13.94 -39.48
CA THR A 31 27.69 14.84 -38.33
C THR A 31 26.77 16.04 -38.55
N VAL A 32 26.15 16.50 -37.46
CA VAL A 32 25.31 17.70 -37.48
C VAL A 32 26.13 18.92 -37.92
N GLU A 33 27.43 18.95 -37.58
CA GLU A 33 28.36 20.01 -37.95
C GLU A 33 28.67 20.02 -39.45
N ALA A 34 28.92 18.86 -40.06
CA ALA A 34 29.09 18.75 -41.51
C ALA A 34 27.79 19.11 -42.26
N ALA A 35 26.65 18.64 -41.76
CA ALA A 35 25.34 18.96 -42.34
C ALA A 35 25.01 20.46 -42.24
N LYS A 36 25.39 21.12 -41.13
CA LYS A 36 25.18 22.57 -40.92
C LYS A 36 25.96 23.43 -41.90
N LYS A 37 27.15 22.99 -42.33
CA LYS A 37 27.94 23.67 -43.37
C LYS A 37 27.25 23.63 -44.74
N ALA A 38 26.44 22.61 -45.02
CA ALA A 38 25.69 22.49 -46.26
C ALA A 38 24.32 23.18 -46.19
N SER A 39 23.54 22.96 -45.13
CA SER A 39 22.22 23.56 -44.95
C SER A 39 21.72 23.50 -43.49
N PRO A 40 21.11 24.58 -42.95
CA PRO A 40 20.46 24.55 -41.64
C PRO A 40 19.36 23.48 -41.52
N LEU A 41 18.58 23.26 -42.59
CA LEU A 41 17.53 22.25 -42.61
C LEU A 41 18.12 20.83 -42.63
N GLY A 42 19.24 20.64 -43.34
CA GLY A 42 19.97 19.37 -43.37
C GLY A 42 20.51 18.99 -41.98
N ALA A 43 20.98 19.97 -41.21
CA ALA A 43 21.41 19.75 -39.82
C ALA A 43 20.25 19.31 -38.90
N ALA A 44 19.07 19.93 -39.03
CA ALA A 44 17.89 19.56 -38.26
C ALA A 44 17.42 18.13 -38.58
N LEU A 45 17.45 17.73 -39.86
CA LEU A 45 17.09 16.38 -40.27
C LEU A 45 18.11 15.34 -39.78
N ALA A 46 19.41 15.62 -39.87
CA ALA A 46 20.45 14.74 -39.34
C ALA A 46 20.31 14.53 -37.82
N MET A 47 19.98 15.59 -37.08
CA MET A 47 19.70 15.52 -35.64
C MET A 47 18.45 14.69 -35.35
N TRP A 48 17.38 14.86 -36.14
CA TRP A 48 16.16 14.07 -36.00
C TRP A 48 16.42 12.58 -36.20
N VAL A 49 17.11 12.19 -37.28
CA VAL A 49 17.44 10.77 -37.57
C VAL A 49 18.26 10.16 -36.43
N ARG A 50 19.29 10.87 -35.93
CA ARG A 50 20.08 10.41 -34.77
C ARG A 50 19.22 10.19 -33.53
N SER A 51 18.28 11.11 -33.27
CA SER A 51 17.39 11.03 -32.12
C SER A 51 16.41 9.86 -32.22
N VAL A 52 15.93 9.54 -33.43
CA VAL A 52 15.05 8.40 -33.69
C VAL A 52 15.78 7.07 -33.45
N VAL A 53 17.01 6.94 -33.97
CA VAL A 53 17.86 5.75 -33.78
C VAL A 53 18.19 5.54 -32.30
N ALA A 54 18.68 6.58 -31.62
CA ALA A 54 19.02 6.51 -30.20
C ALA A 54 17.80 6.18 -29.32
N TYR A 55 16.62 6.71 -29.66
CA TYR A 55 15.37 6.36 -28.98
C TYR A 55 15.05 4.87 -29.13
N LYS A 56 15.20 4.30 -30.33
CA LYS A 56 14.88 2.88 -30.56
C LYS A 56 15.84 1.96 -29.81
N GLU A 57 17.14 2.25 -29.83
CA GLU A 57 18.15 1.53 -29.05
C GLU A 57 17.86 1.58 -27.55
N LEU A 58 17.53 2.77 -27.04
CA LEU A 58 17.15 2.94 -25.64
C LEU A 58 15.86 2.19 -25.32
N ALA A 59 14.86 2.23 -26.20
CA ALA A 59 13.59 1.54 -26.03
C ALA A 59 13.77 0.02 -25.94
N LEU A 60 14.75 -0.58 -26.65
CA LEU A 60 15.07 -2.00 -26.50
C LEU A 60 15.56 -2.35 -25.09
N THR A 61 16.32 -1.45 -24.48
CA THR A 61 16.84 -1.63 -23.11
C THR A 61 15.79 -1.31 -22.04
N LEU A 62 14.91 -0.35 -22.31
CA LEU A 62 13.87 0.07 -21.38
C LEU A 62 12.66 -0.87 -21.39
N ARG A 63 12.26 -1.40 -22.54
CA ARG A 63 11.13 -2.35 -22.66
C ARG A 63 11.12 -3.49 -21.64
N PRO A 64 12.21 -4.27 -21.46
CA PRO A 64 12.20 -5.34 -20.47
C PRO A 64 12.07 -4.79 -19.04
N LYS A 65 12.67 -3.63 -18.75
CA LYS A 65 12.54 -2.98 -17.44
C LYS A 65 11.11 -2.52 -17.20
N THR A 66 10.48 -1.87 -18.16
CA THR A 66 9.09 -1.43 -18.08
C THR A 66 8.15 -2.62 -17.86
N LEU A 67 8.32 -3.72 -18.61
CA LEU A 67 7.49 -4.92 -18.44
C LEU A 67 7.64 -5.52 -17.03
N VAL A 68 8.87 -5.60 -16.52
CA VAL A 68 9.10 -6.09 -15.15
C VAL A 68 8.48 -5.15 -14.13
N MET A 69 8.58 -3.83 -14.32
CA MET A 69 7.95 -2.85 -13.43
C MET A 69 6.43 -2.98 -13.42
N GLU A 70 5.80 -3.12 -14.58
CA GLU A 70 4.35 -3.36 -14.71
C GLU A 70 3.94 -4.63 -13.96
N GLN A 71 4.64 -5.76 -14.19
CA GLN A 71 4.35 -7.01 -13.48
C GLN A 71 4.48 -6.89 -11.95
N LYS A 72 5.51 -6.17 -11.47
CA LYS A 72 5.70 -5.95 -10.04
C LYS A 72 4.64 -5.02 -9.46
N HIS A 73 4.23 -4.01 -10.23
CA HIS A 73 3.17 -3.10 -9.84
C HIS A 73 1.83 -3.82 -9.71
N ASP A 74 1.48 -4.66 -10.70
CA ASP A 74 0.25 -5.46 -10.66
C ASP A 74 0.24 -6.42 -9.47
N ALA A 75 1.35 -7.12 -9.22
CA ALA A 75 1.49 -7.98 -8.05
C ALA A 75 1.38 -7.21 -6.73
N TYR A 76 1.97 -6.01 -6.65
CA TYR A 76 1.85 -5.13 -5.50
C TYR A 76 0.39 -4.73 -5.25
N LEU A 77 -0.36 -4.35 -6.30
CA LEU A 77 -1.76 -3.95 -6.16
C LEU A 77 -2.63 -5.08 -5.59
N VAL A 78 -2.37 -6.33 -5.99
CA VAL A 78 -3.07 -7.50 -5.43
C VAL A 78 -2.79 -7.64 -3.93
N VAL A 79 -1.52 -7.57 -3.53
CA VAL A 79 -1.13 -7.70 -2.11
C VAL A 79 -1.63 -6.52 -1.28
N ALA A 80 -1.55 -5.30 -1.82
CA ALA A 80 -2.04 -4.10 -1.15
C ALA A 80 -3.56 -4.19 -0.88
N LYS A 81 -4.32 -4.74 -1.82
CA LYS A 81 -5.76 -4.98 -1.62
C LYS A 81 -6.01 -6.04 -0.53
N GLN A 82 -5.23 -7.12 -0.51
CA GLN A 82 -5.33 -8.13 0.54
C GLN A 82 -5.00 -7.55 1.92
N LEU A 83 -4.00 -6.68 2.00
CA LEU A 83 -3.62 -6.00 3.24
C LEU A 83 -4.74 -5.11 3.77
N VAL A 84 -5.40 -4.33 2.89
CA VAL A 84 -6.55 -3.50 3.28
C VAL A 84 -7.67 -4.35 3.86
N ASN A 85 -8.05 -5.44 3.17
CA ASN A 85 -9.10 -6.34 3.66
C ASN A 85 -8.73 -6.97 5.01
N ALA A 86 -7.47 -7.43 5.17
CA ALA A 86 -7.01 -8.03 6.43
C ALA A 86 -6.99 -7.01 7.57
N GLN A 87 -6.67 -5.74 7.28
CA GLN A 87 -6.72 -4.68 8.28
C GLN A 87 -8.16 -4.39 8.70
N GLU A 88 -9.11 -4.36 7.76
CA GLU A 88 -10.54 -4.20 8.08
C GLU A 88 -11.07 -5.34 8.97
N GLU A 89 -10.70 -6.58 8.66
CA GLU A 89 -11.05 -7.75 9.49
C GLU A 89 -10.44 -7.65 10.91
N LEU A 90 -9.19 -7.19 11.00
CA LEU A 90 -8.51 -6.99 12.28
C LEU A 90 -9.19 -5.89 13.11
N ASP A 91 -9.53 -4.76 12.49
CA ASP A 91 -10.18 -3.65 13.17
C ASP A 91 -11.57 -4.04 13.69
N TYR A 92 -12.32 -4.82 12.90
CA TYR A 92 -13.60 -5.40 13.33
C TYR A 92 -13.42 -6.33 14.53
N ALA A 93 -12.49 -7.29 14.46
CA ALA A 93 -12.23 -8.22 15.55
C ALA A 93 -11.76 -7.50 16.82
N GLN A 94 -10.94 -6.46 16.68
CA GLN A 94 -10.49 -5.66 17.81
C GLN A 94 -11.65 -4.91 18.47
N SER A 95 -12.57 -4.35 17.68
CA SER A 95 -13.78 -3.71 18.21
C SER A 95 -14.66 -4.69 19.00
N ASP A 96 -14.82 -5.92 18.52
CA ASP A 96 -15.58 -6.96 19.22
C ASP A 96 -14.91 -7.34 20.55
N VAL A 97 -13.58 -7.50 20.55
CA VAL A 97 -12.80 -7.77 21.76
C VAL A 97 -12.95 -6.63 22.77
N ASP A 98 -12.85 -5.38 22.33
CA ASP A 98 -12.97 -4.21 23.21
C ASP A 98 -14.37 -4.12 23.83
N SER A 99 -15.42 -4.43 23.07
CA SER A 99 -16.80 -4.49 23.58
C SER A 99 -16.97 -5.58 24.62
N LEU A 100 -16.51 -6.80 24.34
CA LEU A 100 -16.59 -7.92 25.27
C LEU A 100 -15.79 -7.67 26.54
N GLN A 101 -14.63 -7.02 26.42
CA GLN A 101 -13.81 -6.63 27.56
C GLN A 101 -14.55 -5.62 28.44
N ALA A 102 -15.22 -4.63 27.85
CA ALA A 102 -16.02 -3.65 28.61
C ALA A 102 -17.20 -4.31 29.33
N GLU A 103 -17.94 -5.21 28.65
CA GLU A 103 -19.04 -5.98 29.27
C GLU A 103 -18.53 -6.88 30.40
N PHE A 104 -17.38 -7.52 30.21
CA PHE A 104 -16.76 -8.36 31.23
C PHE A 104 -16.37 -7.55 32.46
N GLU A 105 -15.77 -6.38 32.27
CA GLU A 105 -15.38 -5.48 33.37
C GLU A 105 -16.60 -4.97 34.14
N GLU A 106 -17.69 -4.61 33.45
CA GLU A 106 -18.95 -4.21 34.09
C GLU A 106 -19.55 -5.37 34.91
N ALA A 107 -19.69 -6.54 34.29
CA ALA A 107 -20.22 -7.72 34.96
C ALA A 107 -19.37 -8.12 36.18
N PHE A 108 -18.05 -7.99 36.07
CA PHE A 108 -17.13 -8.25 37.17
C PHE A 108 -17.29 -7.23 38.31
N ALA A 109 -17.45 -5.95 37.98
CA ALA A 109 -17.72 -4.91 38.96
C ALA A 109 -19.05 -5.13 39.69
N GLN A 110 -20.11 -5.50 38.96
CA GLN A 110 -21.42 -5.83 39.55
C GLN A 110 -21.32 -7.06 40.47
N LYS A 111 -20.62 -8.12 40.02
CA LYS A 111 -20.38 -9.32 40.84
C LYS A 111 -19.66 -8.95 42.13
N LYS A 112 -18.61 -8.13 42.07
CA LYS A 112 -17.87 -7.68 43.25
C LYS A 112 -18.78 -6.90 44.21
N ARG A 113 -19.60 -5.98 43.70
CA ARG A 113 -20.57 -5.23 44.51
C ARG A 113 -21.54 -6.15 45.25
N LEU A 114 -22.11 -7.13 44.56
CA LEU A 114 -23.05 -8.10 45.15
C LEU A 114 -22.36 -9.00 46.20
N GLN A 115 -21.10 -9.37 45.97
CA GLN A 115 -20.32 -10.11 46.95
C GLN A 115 -20.09 -9.28 48.22
N ASP A 116 -19.72 -8.00 48.08
CA ASP A 116 -19.51 -7.08 49.20
C ASP A 116 -20.83 -6.84 49.98
N GLU A 117 -21.95 -6.65 49.29
CA GLU A 117 -23.29 -6.51 49.89
C GLU A 117 -23.72 -7.78 50.64
N THR A 118 -23.45 -8.95 50.06
CA THR A 118 -23.74 -10.25 50.69
C THR A 118 -22.92 -10.44 51.95
N GLU A 119 -21.63 -10.10 51.92
CA GLU A 119 -20.76 -10.22 53.08
C GLU A 119 -21.18 -9.25 54.20
N SER A 120 -21.53 -8.01 53.85
CA SER A 120 -22.09 -7.03 54.78
C SER A 120 -23.38 -7.54 55.45
N THR A 121 -24.29 -8.12 54.66
CA THR A 121 -25.54 -8.68 55.16
C THR A 121 -25.30 -9.87 56.08
N LYS A 122 -24.38 -10.78 55.73
CA LYS A 122 -23.97 -11.89 56.60
C LYS A 122 -23.41 -11.38 57.93
N ARG A 123 -22.53 -10.37 57.91
CA ARG A 123 -21.98 -9.76 59.14
C ARG A 123 -23.09 -9.17 60.01
N ARG A 124 -24.06 -8.47 59.41
CA ARG A 124 -25.23 -7.93 60.13
C ARG A 124 -26.10 -9.03 60.73
N MET A 125 -26.36 -10.11 59.99
CA MET A 125 -27.13 -11.25 60.49
C MET A 125 -26.43 -11.90 61.69
N VAL A 126 -25.12 -12.15 61.60
CA VAL A 126 -24.34 -12.73 62.73
C VAL A 126 -24.42 -11.82 63.96
N ALA A 127 -24.27 -10.51 63.80
CA ALA A 127 -24.39 -9.57 64.91
C ALA A 127 -25.81 -9.55 65.52
N ALA A 128 -26.85 -9.62 64.70
CA ALA A 128 -28.24 -9.68 65.16
C ALA A 128 -28.52 -10.99 65.92
N THR A 129 -28.03 -12.14 65.43
CA THR A 129 -28.16 -13.42 66.14
C THR A 129 -27.44 -13.38 67.49
N ALA A 130 -26.23 -12.83 67.55
CA ALA A 130 -25.49 -12.69 68.80
C ALA A 130 -26.23 -11.81 69.83
N LEU A 131 -26.89 -10.73 69.38
CA LEU A 131 -27.73 -9.90 70.26
C LEU A 131 -28.99 -10.63 70.74
N LEU A 132 -29.63 -11.42 69.87
CA LEU A 132 -30.78 -12.25 70.25
C LEU A 132 -30.41 -13.26 71.35
N GLU A 133 -29.30 -13.97 71.18
CA GLU A 133 -28.79 -14.93 72.18
C GLU A 133 -28.46 -14.23 73.51
N ALA A 134 -27.81 -13.06 73.46
CA ALA A 134 -27.51 -12.28 74.65
C ALA A 134 -28.78 -11.82 75.38
N LEU A 135 -29.81 -11.37 74.65
CA LEU A 135 -31.07 -10.91 75.20
C LEU A 135 -31.92 -12.07 75.79
N GLU A 136 -31.92 -13.24 75.16
CA GLU A 136 -32.54 -14.44 75.72
C GLU A 136 -31.87 -14.87 77.03
N GLY A 137 -30.54 -14.82 77.09
CA GLY A 137 -29.78 -15.09 78.31
C GLY A 137 -30.06 -14.10 79.44
N GLU A 138 -30.37 -12.85 79.12
CA GLU A 138 -30.73 -11.80 80.09
C GLU A 138 -32.19 -11.94 80.57
N LYS A 139 -33.11 -12.38 79.72
CA LYS A 139 -34.53 -12.62 80.07
C LYS A 139 -34.77 -13.89 80.89
N ALA A 140 -33.86 -14.86 80.82
CA ALA A 140 -33.90 -16.09 81.62
C ALA A 140 -33.36 -15.93 83.06
N ARG A 141 -32.83 -14.73 83.41
CA ARG A 141 -32.44 -14.33 84.77
C ARG A 141 -33.57 -13.57 85.45
#